data_AF-A0A945Z2F0-F1
#
_entry.id   AF-A0A945Z2F0-F1
#
_cell.length_a   1.000
_cell.length_b   1.000
_cell.length_c   1.000
_cell.angle_alpha   90.00
_cell.angle_beta   90.00
_cell.angle_gamma   90.00
#
_symmetry.space_group_name_H-M   'P 1'
#
loop_
_entity.id
_entity.type
_entity.pdbx_description
1 polymer ?
#
loop_
_entity_poly.entity_id
_entity_poly.type
_entity_poly.pdbx_seq_one_letter_code
_entity_poly.pdbx_strand_id
1 'polypeptide(L)'
;MKMEPGHFFYDLLVHNEKFVAKSEDSQFSAYEEHQHPPITMLTCADSRIQGNILGMDLINKVFTVRNAGNQVARNKGSLAYALTALNTQIFFILGHTNCGAVSFAAGASLANIRKHAETKESSSVGPVKSEQKKTGGIQLVSSKGESKTISNLRKVDFSAASREVQREMLPLTIPIERGIARMVKIGDEKKELAYLSQTNVDYQVEKALEYYGDRVKEKKLTIIGGIYDFVGAYSNTRGRVVVTNINGIDEKKKLQENARNFCAADATLDKSSETYKLCYKLIEEKVSRI
;
A
#
# COMPACT_ATOMS: atom_id res chain seq x y z
N MET A 1 7.06 -15.27 17.65
CA MET A 1 7.65 -16.60 17.83
C MET A 1 9.10 -16.52 17.43
N LYS A 2 10.04 -16.91 18.30
CA LYS A 2 11.47 -16.97 17.95
C LYS A 2 11.74 -18.31 17.27
N MET A 3 12.29 -18.28 16.05
CA MET A 3 12.70 -19.49 15.32
C MET A 3 14.20 -19.68 15.53
N GLU A 4 14.61 -20.84 16.03
CA GLU A 4 16.03 -21.16 16.17
C GLU A 4 16.58 -21.62 14.80
N PRO A 5 17.82 -21.24 14.42
CA PRO A 5 18.37 -21.55 13.10
C PRO A 5 18.34 -23.04 12.73
N GLY A 6 18.54 -23.93 13.71
CA GLY A 6 18.47 -25.38 13.49
C GLY A 6 17.11 -25.86 13.00
N HIS A 7 16.00 -25.27 13.47
CA HIS A 7 14.67 -25.60 12.98
C HIS A 7 14.45 -25.13 11.54
N PHE A 8 14.96 -23.94 11.18
CA PHE A 8 14.90 -23.47 9.80
C PHE A 8 15.61 -24.44 8.85
N PHE A 9 16.82 -24.90 9.20
CA PHE A 9 17.57 -25.85 8.36
C PHE A 9 16.88 -27.21 8.27
N TYR A 10 16.37 -27.73 9.39
CA TYR A 10 15.62 -28.98 9.38
C TYR A 10 14.39 -28.88 8.48
N ASP A 11 13.56 -27.85 8.66
CA ASP A 11 12.36 -27.64 7.86
C ASP A 11 12.72 -27.42 6.38
N LEU A 12 13.73 -26.61 6.08
CA LEU A 12 14.15 -26.36 4.71
C LEU A 12 14.59 -27.66 4.02
N LEU A 13 15.54 -28.39 4.61
CA LEU A 13 16.13 -29.57 3.97
C LEU A 13 15.13 -30.73 3.92
N VAL A 14 14.48 -31.06 5.04
CA VAL A 14 13.58 -32.22 5.10
C VAL A 14 12.26 -31.95 4.39
N HIS A 15 11.68 -30.75 4.48
CA HIS A 15 10.46 -30.47 3.71
C HIS A 15 10.74 -30.32 2.22
N ASN A 16 11.92 -29.83 1.81
CA ASN A 16 12.28 -29.79 0.40
C ASN A 16 12.43 -31.19 -0.19
N GLU A 17 13.10 -32.13 0.49
CA GLU A 17 13.16 -33.54 0.06
C GLU A 17 11.76 -34.17 -0.06
N LYS A 18 10.88 -33.90 0.92
CA LYS A 18 9.48 -34.35 0.85
C LYS A 18 8.68 -33.72 -0.27
N PHE A 19 9.00 -32.48 -0.66
CA PHE A 19 8.40 -31.81 -1.80
C PHE A 19 8.89 -32.45 -3.11
N VAL A 20 10.19 -32.67 -3.26
CA VAL A 20 10.79 -33.34 -4.43
C VAL A 20 10.21 -34.74 -4.61
N ALA A 21 10.14 -35.54 -3.53
CA ALA A 21 9.58 -36.90 -3.58
C ALA A 21 8.08 -36.96 -3.95
N LYS A 22 7.37 -35.83 -3.89
CA LYS A 22 5.94 -35.71 -4.26
C LYS A 22 5.73 -34.94 -5.56
N SER A 23 6.79 -34.48 -6.20
CA SER A 23 6.72 -33.69 -7.42
C SER A 23 7.13 -34.54 -8.62
N GLU A 24 6.45 -34.34 -9.73
CA GLU A 24 6.80 -34.91 -11.03
C GLU A 24 7.69 -33.93 -11.81
N ASP A 25 8.65 -34.43 -12.57
CA ASP A 25 9.59 -33.60 -13.36
C ASP A 25 8.86 -32.61 -14.28
N SER A 26 7.77 -33.07 -14.91
CA SER A 26 6.87 -32.27 -15.75
C SER A 26 6.28 -31.03 -15.07
N GLN A 27 6.21 -31.00 -13.74
CA GLN A 27 5.74 -29.83 -12.99
C GLN A 27 6.76 -28.70 -13.01
N PHE A 28 8.05 -29.00 -13.22
CA PHE A 28 9.12 -28.01 -13.30
C PHE A 28 9.30 -27.48 -14.73
N SER A 29 9.08 -28.31 -15.75
CA SER A 29 9.21 -27.91 -17.15
C SER A 29 8.35 -26.69 -17.53
N ALA A 30 7.20 -26.50 -16.85
CA ALA A 30 6.34 -25.33 -17.04
C ALA A 30 6.96 -23.99 -16.53
N TYR A 31 8.08 -24.06 -15.81
CA TYR A 31 8.75 -22.91 -15.18
C TYR A 31 10.22 -22.73 -15.61
N GLU A 32 10.77 -23.66 -16.39
CA GLU A 32 12.20 -23.69 -16.75
C GLU A 32 12.59 -22.62 -17.78
N GLU A 33 11.76 -22.43 -18.80
CA GLU A 33 12.14 -21.63 -19.98
C GLU A 33 11.92 -20.13 -19.73
N HIS A 34 10.68 -19.70 -19.54
CA HIS A 34 10.34 -18.27 -19.47
C HIS A 34 9.14 -17.97 -18.56
N GLN A 35 9.20 -16.83 -17.87
CA GLN A 35 8.07 -16.30 -17.09
C GLN A 35 7.24 -15.29 -17.91
N HIS A 36 5.91 -15.36 -17.81
CA HIS A 36 4.99 -14.44 -18.49
C HIS A 36 3.86 -13.91 -17.58
N PRO A 37 4.19 -13.28 -16.44
CA PRO A 37 3.18 -12.80 -15.52
C PRO A 37 2.39 -11.63 -16.12
N PRO A 38 1.04 -11.67 -16.20
CA PRO A 38 0.25 -10.51 -16.61
C PRO A 38 0.25 -9.38 -15.57
N ILE A 39 0.56 -9.70 -14.31
CA ILE A 39 0.48 -8.77 -13.19
C ILE A 39 1.87 -8.56 -12.58
N THR A 40 2.25 -7.31 -12.38
CA THR A 40 3.27 -6.91 -11.42
C THR A 40 2.56 -6.47 -10.15
N MET A 41 2.91 -7.06 -9.01
CA MET A 41 2.37 -6.66 -7.70
C MET A 41 3.48 -6.07 -6.84
N LEU A 42 3.33 -4.81 -6.42
CA LEU A 42 4.13 -4.21 -5.36
C LEU A 42 3.34 -4.26 -4.06
N THR A 43 3.84 -4.96 -3.05
CA THR A 43 3.18 -5.02 -1.75
C THR A 43 4.16 -4.85 -0.58
N CYS A 44 3.63 -4.71 0.63
CA CYS A 44 4.45 -4.52 1.82
C CYS A 44 5.23 -5.79 2.14
N ALA A 45 6.46 -5.67 2.63
CA ALA A 45 7.26 -6.76 3.17
C ALA A 45 6.70 -7.35 4.48
N ASP A 46 5.65 -6.75 5.04
CA ASP A 46 4.93 -7.23 6.21
C ASP A 46 4.49 -8.71 6.06
N SER A 47 4.94 -9.58 6.94
CA SER A 47 4.75 -11.03 6.85
C SER A 47 3.29 -11.51 6.94
N ARG A 48 2.32 -10.60 7.14
CA ARG A 48 0.89 -10.94 7.23
C ARG A 48 0.17 -10.98 5.87
N ILE A 49 0.72 -10.40 4.82
CA ILE A 49 0.09 -10.40 3.49
C ILE A 49 0.04 -11.82 2.94
N GLN A 50 -1.18 -12.32 2.71
CA GLN A 50 -1.41 -13.67 2.20
C GLN A 50 -1.33 -13.67 0.66
N GLY A 51 -0.66 -14.68 0.08
CA GLY A 51 -0.49 -14.77 -1.38
C GLY A 51 -1.77 -15.16 -2.14
N ASN A 52 -2.72 -15.83 -1.49
CA ASN A 52 -3.94 -16.34 -2.14
C ASN A 52 -5.09 -15.32 -2.25
N ILE A 53 -4.87 -14.05 -1.89
CA ILE A 53 -5.88 -12.98 -1.92
C ILE A 53 -6.51 -12.74 -3.31
N LEU A 54 -5.84 -13.13 -4.39
CA LEU A 54 -6.34 -13.03 -5.77
C LEU A 54 -7.10 -14.30 -6.21
N GLY A 55 -7.25 -15.32 -5.35
CA GLY A 55 -7.93 -16.56 -5.69
C GLY A 55 -7.20 -17.41 -6.73
N MET A 56 -5.91 -17.13 -6.97
CA MET A 56 -5.07 -17.85 -7.92
C MET A 56 -3.73 -18.21 -7.31
N ASP A 57 -3.10 -19.24 -7.87
CA ASP A 57 -1.67 -19.47 -7.71
C ASP A 57 -0.89 -18.28 -8.28
N LEU A 58 0.04 -17.73 -7.50
CA LEU A 58 0.86 -16.60 -7.92
C LEU A 58 2.04 -17.01 -8.80
N ILE A 59 2.46 -18.28 -8.74
CA ILE A 59 3.62 -18.77 -9.49
C ILE A 59 3.37 -18.57 -10.99
N ASN A 60 4.33 -17.93 -11.66
CA ASN A 60 4.29 -17.54 -13.08
C ASN A 60 3.11 -16.63 -13.52
N LYS A 61 2.27 -16.16 -12.58
CA LYS A 61 1.12 -15.27 -12.87
C LYS A 61 1.29 -13.87 -12.30
N VAL A 62 2.09 -13.73 -11.23
CA VAL A 62 2.31 -12.44 -10.56
C VAL A 62 3.80 -12.22 -10.28
N PHE A 63 4.39 -11.23 -10.93
CA PHE A 63 5.72 -10.74 -10.59
C PHE A 63 5.63 -9.91 -9.31
N THR A 64 6.00 -10.50 -8.17
CA THR A 64 5.82 -9.87 -6.86
C THR A 64 7.09 -9.17 -6.38
N VAL A 65 6.96 -7.90 -6.04
CA VAL A 65 8.00 -7.08 -5.40
C VAL A 65 7.53 -6.68 -4.02
N ARG A 66 8.39 -6.84 -3.00
CA ARG A 66 8.06 -6.49 -1.61
C ARG A 66 9.10 -5.58 -1.00
N ASN A 67 8.66 -4.50 -0.37
CA ASN A 67 9.48 -3.64 0.48
C ASN A 67 8.64 -3.04 1.61
N ALA A 68 9.27 -2.39 2.58
CA ALA A 68 8.54 -1.85 3.71
C ALA A 68 7.70 -0.63 3.28
N GLY A 69 6.37 -0.72 3.46
CA GLY A 69 5.45 0.33 3.05
C GLY A 69 5.21 0.42 1.54
N ASN A 70 5.48 -0.64 0.76
CA ASN A 70 5.11 -0.79 -0.65
C ASN A 70 5.50 0.42 -1.53
N GLN A 71 6.73 0.90 -1.37
CA GLN A 71 7.28 2.11 -1.98
C GLN A 71 7.78 1.85 -3.41
N VAL A 72 7.23 2.55 -4.41
CA VAL A 72 7.61 2.39 -5.82
C VAL A 72 9.07 2.76 -6.06
N ALA A 73 9.52 3.85 -5.44
CA ALA A 73 10.87 4.37 -5.66
C ALA A 73 12.00 3.47 -5.11
N ARG A 74 11.70 2.54 -4.19
CA ARG A 74 12.71 1.67 -3.56
C ARG A 74 13.14 0.48 -4.42
N ASN A 75 12.27 0.01 -5.31
CA ASN A 75 12.53 -1.17 -6.15
C ASN A 75 12.36 -0.86 -7.64
N LYS A 76 12.72 0.36 -8.08
CA LYS A 76 12.53 0.79 -9.47
C LYS A 76 13.11 -0.18 -10.49
N GLY A 77 14.29 -0.76 -10.24
CA GLY A 77 14.92 -1.72 -11.16
C GLY A 77 14.05 -2.96 -11.41
N SER A 78 13.60 -3.63 -10.35
CA SER A 78 12.74 -4.82 -10.47
C SER A 78 11.37 -4.49 -11.06
N LEU A 79 10.80 -3.32 -10.70
CA LEU A 79 9.54 -2.86 -11.28
C LEU A 79 9.68 -2.55 -12.77
N ALA A 80 10.76 -1.85 -13.17
CA ALA A 80 11.03 -1.55 -14.57
C ALA A 80 11.26 -2.83 -15.37
N TYR A 81 11.99 -3.81 -14.85
CA TYR A 81 12.14 -5.12 -15.49
C TYR A 81 10.79 -5.80 -15.72
N ALA A 82 9.95 -5.91 -14.69
CA ALA A 82 8.65 -6.56 -14.83
C ALA A 82 7.74 -5.82 -15.82
N LEU A 83 7.66 -4.51 -15.70
CA LEU A 83 6.79 -3.72 -16.55
C LEU A 83 7.33 -3.74 -17.98
N THR A 84 8.61 -3.46 -18.23
CA THR A 84 9.17 -3.22 -19.57
C THR A 84 9.75 -4.46 -20.25
N ALA A 85 10.47 -5.32 -19.54
CA ALA A 85 11.07 -6.52 -20.12
C ALA A 85 10.07 -7.69 -20.16
N LEU A 86 9.27 -7.88 -19.11
CA LEU A 86 8.21 -8.91 -19.09
C LEU A 86 6.88 -8.43 -19.67
N ASN A 87 6.75 -7.14 -19.96
CA ASN A 87 5.56 -6.52 -20.55
C ASN A 87 4.25 -6.80 -19.79
N THR A 88 4.30 -6.77 -18.44
CA THR A 88 3.10 -6.94 -17.62
C THR A 88 2.07 -5.84 -17.90
N GLN A 89 0.78 -6.19 -17.83
CA GLN A 89 -0.33 -5.31 -18.22
C GLN A 89 -1.03 -4.66 -17.03
N ILE A 90 -0.89 -5.25 -15.84
CA ILE A 90 -1.47 -4.75 -14.60
C ILE A 90 -0.34 -4.48 -13.61
N PHE A 91 -0.25 -3.24 -13.12
CA PHE A 91 0.59 -2.90 -11.99
C PHE A 91 -0.26 -2.67 -10.75
N PHE A 92 -0.30 -3.68 -9.87
CA PHE A 92 -1.09 -3.63 -8.65
C PHE A 92 -0.23 -3.23 -7.44
N ILE A 93 -0.48 -2.04 -6.89
CA ILE A 93 0.16 -1.53 -5.68
C ILE A 93 -0.77 -1.81 -4.50
N LEU A 94 -0.41 -2.81 -3.70
CA LEU A 94 -1.22 -3.30 -2.59
C LEU A 94 -0.60 -2.92 -1.24
N GLY A 95 -1.18 -1.91 -0.59
CA GLY A 95 -0.95 -1.63 0.82
C GLY A 95 -1.83 -2.50 1.72
N HIS A 96 -1.75 -2.27 3.02
CA HIS A 96 -2.62 -2.95 3.99
C HIS A 96 -2.87 -2.10 5.21
N THR A 97 -4.00 -2.35 5.87
CA THR A 97 -4.30 -1.71 7.15
C THR A 97 -3.34 -2.16 8.24
N ASN A 98 -3.15 -1.31 9.25
CA ASN A 98 -2.27 -1.59 10.39
C ASN A 98 -0.81 -1.88 9.97
N CYS A 99 -0.33 -1.16 8.96
CA CYS A 99 1.02 -1.31 8.43
C CYS A 99 2.08 -0.72 9.37
N GLY A 100 3.06 -1.53 9.77
CA GLY A 100 4.14 -1.11 10.68
C GLY A 100 4.98 0.05 10.12
N ALA A 101 5.28 0.03 8.82
CA ALA A 101 6.04 1.09 8.15
C ALA A 101 5.27 2.42 8.12
N VAL A 102 3.95 2.37 7.86
CA VAL A 102 3.06 3.53 7.90
C VAL A 102 2.96 4.09 9.32
N SER A 103 2.75 3.23 10.33
CA SER A 103 2.74 3.64 11.74
C SER A 103 4.06 4.28 12.16
N PHE A 104 5.18 3.70 11.74
CA PHE A 104 6.51 4.22 12.02
C PHE A 104 6.69 5.62 11.44
N ALA A 105 6.36 5.82 10.16
CA ALA A 105 6.44 7.11 9.50
C ALA A 105 5.47 8.14 10.10
N ALA A 106 4.29 7.72 10.54
CA ALA A 106 3.33 8.59 11.22
C ALA A 106 3.83 9.07 12.58
N GLY A 107 4.43 8.19 13.38
CA GLY A 107 5.09 8.57 14.64
C GLY A 107 6.20 9.59 14.41
N ALA A 108 7.06 9.36 13.42
CA ALA A 108 8.13 10.29 13.05
C ALA A 108 7.60 11.67 12.63
N SER A 109 6.55 11.69 11.81
CA SER A 109 5.92 12.93 11.33
C SER A 109 5.28 13.73 12.47
N LEU A 110 4.59 13.06 13.39
CA LEU A 110 4.00 13.71 14.57
C LEU A 110 5.06 14.27 15.53
N ALA A 111 6.18 13.57 15.72
CA ALA A 111 7.30 14.06 16.51
C ALA A 111 7.92 15.33 15.91
N ASN A 112 8.04 15.39 14.58
CA ASN A 112 8.53 16.58 13.88
C ASN A 112 7.59 17.78 14.05
N ILE A 113 6.28 17.59 13.91
CA ILE A 113 5.29 18.66 14.09
C ILE A 113 5.38 19.25 15.50
N ARG A 114 5.55 18.40 16.53
CA ARG A 114 5.72 18.84 17.92
C ARG A 114 6.95 19.73 18.11
N LYS A 115 8.11 19.31 17.62
CA LYS A 115 9.36 20.10 17.72
C LYS A 115 9.20 21.49 17.12
N HIS A 116 8.55 21.59 15.96
CA HIS A 116 8.31 22.87 15.29
C HIS A 116 7.34 23.78 16.06
N ALA A 117 6.34 23.22 16.74
CA ALA A 117 5.43 23.97 17.59
C ALA A 117 6.15 24.52 18.85
N GLU A 118 6.93 23.67 19.54
CA GLU A 118 7.69 24.04 20.73
C GLU A 118 8.75 25.11 20.43
N THR A 119 9.42 25.05 19.27
CA THR A 119 10.37 26.11 18.84
C THR A 119 9.72 27.43 18.47
N LYS A 120 8.43 27.44 18.09
CA LYS A 120 7.69 28.68 17.77
C LYS A 120 7.14 29.38 19.01
N GLU A 121 6.80 28.64 20.06
CA GLU A 121 6.39 29.22 21.33
C GLU A 121 7.56 29.84 22.11
N SER A 122 8.77 29.28 21.97
CA SER A 122 9.98 29.80 22.61
C SER A 122 10.62 31.01 21.90
N SER A 123 10.20 31.35 20.68
CA SER A 123 10.75 32.45 19.88
C SER A 123 9.90 33.73 19.88
N SER A 124 9.16 34.00 20.96
CA SER A 124 8.41 35.26 21.13
C SER A 124 9.37 36.42 21.50
N VAL A 125 10.12 36.90 20.51
CA VAL A 125 10.90 38.14 20.59
C VAL A 125 10.45 39.09 19.48
N GLY A 126 9.73 40.15 19.88
CA GLY A 126 9.61 41.46 19.20
C GLY A 126 8.90 41.54 17.83
N PRO A 127 8.26 42.68 17.48
CA PRO A 127 7.55 42.81 16.22
C PRO A 127 8.55 43.13 15.09
N VAL A 128 8.64 42.25 14.10
CA VAL A 128 9.25 42.58 12.79
C VAL A 128 8.18 42.43 11.72
N LYS A 129 7.83 43.56 11.08
CA LYS A 129 7.00 43.60 9.88
C LYS A 129 7.82 43.11 8.68
N SER A 130 7.37 42.05 8.02
CA SER A 130 7.52 41.91 6.56
C SER A 130 6.62 40.78 6.04
N GLU A 131 5.89 41.10 4.98
CA GLU A 131 4.99 40.22 4.22
C GLU A 131 5.77 39.09 3.53
N GLN A 132 5.30 37.83 3.63
CA GLN A 132 5.47 36.81 2.59
C GLN A 132 4.59 35.56 2.83
N LYS A 133 3.83 35.22 1.78
CA LYS A 133 3.04 34.01 1.42
C LYS A 133 2.64 33.00 2.52
N LYS A 134 1.32 32.89 2.71
CA LYS A 134 0.59 31.83 3.42
C LYS A 134 0.91 30.43 2.85
N THR A 135 1.82 29.70 3.47
CA THR A 135 1.74 28.24 3.55
C THR A 135 1.17 27.89 4.91
N GLY A 136 -0.06 27.38 4.93
CA GLY A 136 -0.80 27.06 6.16
C GLY A 136 -0.01 26.09 7.04
N GLY A 137 0.56 26.60 8.14
CA GLY A 137 1.16 25.78 9.18
C GLY A 137 0.08 24.91 9.82
N ILE A 138 0.38 23.61 9.95
CA ILE A 138 -0.50 22.65 10.62
C ILE A 138 -0.46 22.97 12.12
N GLN A 139 -1.48 23.64 12.63
CA GLN A 139 -1.64 23.87 14.07
C GLN A 139 -2.51 22.75 14.64
N LEU A 140 -1.87 21.70 15.17
CA LEU A 140 -2.54 20.66 15.96
C LEU A 140 -2.82 21.24 17.35
N VAL A 141 -3.88 22.02 17.49
CA VAL A 141 -4.34 22.48 18.81
C VAL A 141 -4.77 21.25 19.61
N SER A 142 -4.18 21.05 20.79
CA SER A 142 -4.60 20.00 21.72
C SER A 142 -6.00 20.33 22.24
N SER A 143 -7.03 19.81 21.57
CA SER A 143 -8.39 19.80 22.12
C SER A 143 -8.63 18.47 22.85
N LYS A 144 -9.24 18.55 24.03
CA LYS A 144 -9.81 17.41 24.78
C LYS A 144 -10.40 16.35 23.83
N GLY A 145 -9.92 15.10 23.91
CA GLY A 145 -10.43 13.96 23.13
C GLY A 145 -9.48 13.40 22.05
N GLU A 146 -8.17 13.31 22.31
CA GLU A 146 -7.22 12.67 21.39
C GLU A 146 -7.49 11.16 21.26
N SER A 147 -7.59 10.66 20.03
CA SER A 147 -7.76 9.23 19.74
C SER A 147 -6.60 8.38 20.29
N LYS A 148 -6.90 7.15 20.73
CA LYS A 148 -5.90 6.19 21.18
C LYS A 148 -4.85 5.91 20.11
N THR A 149 -5.22 5.93 18.82
CA THR A 149 -4.28 5.78 17.71
C THR A 149 -3.19 6.84 17.75
N ILE A 150 -3.58 8.11 17.86
CA ILE A 150 -2.66 9.25 17.81
C ILE A 150 -1.75 9.24 19.04
N SER A 151 -2.33 9.01 20.23
CA SER A 151 -1.54 8.89 21.46
C SER A 151 -0.51 7.77 21.41
N ASN A 152 -0.82 6.63 20.76
CA ASN A 152 0.13 5.53 20.57
C ASN A 152 1.22 5.89 19.55
N LEU A 153 0.87 6.53 18.44
CA LEU A 153 1.85 6.96 17.43
C LEU A 153 2.87 7.95 17.99
N ARG A 154 2.44 8.84 18.90
CA ARG A 154 3.34 9.79 19.60
C ARG A 154 4.36 9.12 20.53
N LYS A 155 4.11 7.88 20.97
CA LYS A 155 5.02 7.12 21.86
C LYS A 155 6.12 6.38 21.10
N VAL A 156 6.05 6.33 19.77
CA VAL A 156 7.05 5.62 18.96
C VAL A 156 8.36 6.40 18.99
N ASP A 157 9.40 5.82 19.58
CA ASP A 157 10.74 6.40 19.55
C ASP A 157 11.46 6.08 18.23
N PHE A 158 11.38 7.03 17.32
CA PHE A 158 12.04 6.98 16.01
C PHE A 158 13.58 7.00 16.12
N SER A 159 14.13 7.66 17.14
CA SER A 159 15.57 7.90 17.25
C SER A 159 16.36 6.63 17.57
N ALA A 160 15.71 5.63 18.16
CA ALA A 160 16.28 4.34 18.48
C ALA A 160 16.43 3.40 17.26
N ALA A 161 15.81 3.71 16.12
CA ALA A 161 15.92 2.88 14.92
C ALA A 161 17.29 3.02 14.24
N SER A 162 17.78 1.93 13.63
CA SER A 162 19.05 1.97 12.88
C SER A 162 18.96 2.92 11.68
N ARG A 163 20.13 3.38 11.20
CA ARG A 163 20.21 4.28 10.04
C ARG A 163 19.55 3.68 8.79
N GLU A 164 19.66 2.37 8.61
CA GLU A 164 19.09 1.63 7.48
C GLU A 164 17.56 1.64 7.55
N VAL A 165 17.00 1.38 8.73
CA VAL A 165 15.55 1.44 8.96
C VAL A 165 15.04 2.85 8.73
N GLN A 166 15.71 3.87 9.29
CA GLN A 166 15.34 5.27 9.05
C GLN A 166 15.41 5.61 7.56
N ARG A 167 16.46 5.21 6.85
CA ARG A 167 16.60 5.45 5.41
C ARG A 167 15.45 4.80 4.62
N GLU A 168 15.02 3.60 4.99
CA GLU A 168 13.90 2.93 4.34
C GLU A 168 12.56 3.63 4.64
N MET A 169 12.35 4.09 5.87
CA MET A 169 11.07 4.66 6.33
C MET A 169 10.88 6.14 5.99
N LEU A 170 11.95 6.94 5.94
CA LEU A 170 11.86 8.40 5.80
C LEU A 170 11.05 8.88 4.57
N PRO A 171 11.12 8.28 3.37
CA PRO A 171 10.30 8.75 2.25
C PRO A 171 8.80 8.56 2.48
N LEU A 172 8.40 7.65 3.37
CA LEU A 172 7.00 7.49 3.75
C LEU A 172 6.48 8.68 4.55
N THR A 173 7.32 9.53 5.16
CA THR A 173 6.81 10.72 5.85
C THR A 173 6.12 11.67 4.87
N ILE A 174 6.54 11.74 3.60
CA ILE A 174 5.94 12.60 2.57
C ILE A 174 4.43 12.33 2.39
N PRO A 175 3.98 11.10 2.03
CA PRO A 175 2.56 10.83 1.93
C PRO A 175 1.84 10.93 3.29
N ILE A 176 2.52 10.57 4.37
CA ILE A 176 1.90 10.53 5.68
C ILE A 176 1.60 11.93 6.22
N GLU A 177 2.51 12.88 6.04
CA GLU A 177 2.31 14.29 6.37
C GLU A 177 1.13 14.90 5.59
N ARG A 178 0.94 14.51 4.31
CA ARG A 178 -0.24 14.90 3.52
C ARG A 178 -1.55 14.38 4.14
N GLY A 179 -1.51 13.23 4.79
CA GLY A 179 -2.67 12.56 5.38
C GLY A 179 -2.99 12.96 6.83
N ILE A 180 -1.99 13.32 7.64
CA ILE A 180 -2.14 13.51 9.09
C ILE A 180 -3.25 14.50 9.45
N ALA A 181 -3.34 15.64 8.76
CA ALA A 181 -4.35 16.65 9.07
C ALA A 181 -5.80 16.16 8.87
N ARG A 182 -6.03 15.26 7.90
CA ARG A 182 -7.35 14.63 7.70
C ARG A 182 -7.54 13.45 8.63
N MET A 183 -6.50 12.64 8.88
CA MET A 183 -6.55 11.52 9.81
C MET A 183 -7.14 11.93 11.17
N VAL A 184 -6.65 13.03 11.75
CA VAL A 184 -7.08 13.52 13.07
C VAL A 184 -8.58 13.86 13.12
N LYS A 185 -9.20 14.14 11.97
CA LYS A 185 -10.64 14.48 11.87
C LYS A 185 -11.55 13.26 11.70
N ILE A 186 -10.99 12.06 11.50
CA ILE A 186 -11.77 10.85 11.21
C ILE A 186 -12.57 10.38 12.43
N GLY A 187 -11.97 10.41 13.62
CA GLY A 187 -12.66 10.06 14.88
C GLY A 187 -13.02 8.57 15.03
N ASP A 188 -12.52 7.69 14.16
CA ASP A 188 -12.69 6.23 14.20
C ASP A 188 -11.30 5.58 14.17
N GLU A 189 -10.92 4.93 15.27
CA GLU A 189 -9.59 4.34 15.48
C GLU A 189 -9.20 3.33 14.38
N LYS A 190 -10.16 2.54 13.87
CA LYS A 190 -9.88 1.56 12.81
C LYS A 190 -9.55 2.25 11.50
N LYS A 191 -10.19 3.39 11.25
CA LYS A 191 -10.09 4.13 9.99
C LYS A 191 -8.91 5.09 9.96
N GLU A 192 -8.46 5.63 11.09
CA GLU A 192 -7.35 6.58 11.15
C GLU A 192 -6.06 6.04 10.50
N LEU A 193 -5.56 4.90 10.98
CA LEU A 193 -4.34 4.31 10.42
C LEU A 193 -4.57 3.68 9.04
N ALA A 194 -5.77 3.17 8.78
CA ALA A 194 -6.16 2.68 7.46
C ALA A 194 -6.14 3.80 6.40
N TYR A 195 -6.58 5.00 6.76
CA TYR A 195 -6.55 6.19 5.92
C TYR A 195 -5.13 6.63 5.58
N LEU A 196 -4.19 6.56 6.54
CA LEU A 196 -2.78 6.82 6.24
C LEU A 196 -2.19 5.76 5.29
N SER A 197 -2.61 4.51 5.43
CA SER A 197 -2.21 3.44 4.50
C SER A 197 -2.78 3.68 3.09
N GLN A 198 -4.03 4.13 2.97
CA GLN A 198 -4.64 4.58 1.72
C GLN A 198 -3.87 5.75 1.11
N THR A 199 -3.55 6.76 1.91
CA THR A 199 -2.81 7.95 1.47
C THR A 199 -1.42 7.58 0.94
N ASN A 200 -0.75 6.61 1.58
CA ASN A 200 0.49 6.06 1.06
C ASN A 200 0.27 5.40 -0.31
N VAL A 201 -0.70 4.49 -0.45
CA VAL A 201 -0.99 3.83 -1.73
C VAL A 201 -1.28 4.84 -2.84
N ASP A 202 -2.08 5.87 -2.58
CA ASP A 202 -2.36 6.93 -3.57
C ASP A 202 -1.09 7.64 -4.04
N TYR A 203 -0.19 7.97 -3.11
CA TYR A 203 1.11 8.55 -3.45
C TYR A 203 2.00 7.60 -4.25
N GLN A 204 1.94 6.29 -3.97
CA GLN A 204 2.68 5.31 -4.77
C GLN A 204 2.11 5.19 -6.18
N VAL A 205 0.77 5.29 -6.35
CA VAL A 205 0.14 5.36 -7.67
C VAL A 205 0.56 6.64 -8.41
N GLU A 206 0.60 7.79 -7.73
CA GLU A 206 1.14 9.05 -8.29
C GLU A 206 2.57 8.85 -8.83
N LYS A 207 3.46 8.21 -8.05
CA LYS A 207 4.83 7.91 -8.48
C LYS A 207 4.91 6.90 -9.61
N ALA A 208 4.04 5.90 -9.62
CA ALA A 208 3.97 4.95 -10.72
C ALA A 208 3.51 5.62 -12.03
N LEU A 209 2.56 6.55 -11.96
CA LEU A 209 2.13 7.36 -13.11
C LEU A 209 3.24 8.30 -13.59
N GLU A 210 4.03 8.87 -12.69
CA GLU A 210 5.21 9.69 -13.04
C GLU A 210 6.22 8.88 -13.88
N TYR A 211 6.43 7.60 -13.55
CA TYR A 211 7.43 6.76 -14.22
C TYR A 211 6.91 5.99 -15.43
N TYR A 212 5.63 5.61 -15.42
CA TYR A 212 5.05 4.66 -16.38
C TYR A 212 3.75 5.17 -17.03
N GLY A 213 3.40 6.44 -16.83
CA GLY A 213 2.14 7.02 -17.31
C GLY A 213 1.96 6.96 -18.82
N ASP A 214 3.04 7.00 -19.61
CA ASP A 214 2.93 6.88 -21.07
C ASP A 214 2.38 5.52 -21.50
N ARG A 215 2.71 4.45 -20.77
CA ARG A 215 2.14 3.13 -21.03
C ARG A 215 0.65 3.03 -20.68
N VAL A 216 0.22 3.79 -19.67
CA VAL A 216 -1.20 3.93 -19.34
C VAL A 216 -1.94 4.64 -20.48
N LYS A 217 -1.37 5.74 -21.01
CA LYS A 217 -1.93 6.47 -22.17
C LYS A 217 -2.01 5.58 -23.41
N GLU A 218 -1.00 4.75 -23.64
CA GLU A 218 -0.94 3.76 -24.72
C GLU A 218 -1.83 2.53 -24.50
N LYS A 219 -2.56 2.45 -23.37
CA LYS A 219 -3.39 1.30 -22.96
C LYS A 219 -2.60 -0.02 -22.84
N LYS A 220 -1.30 0.06 -22.61
CA LYS A 220 -0.41 -1.10 -22.36
C LYS A 220 -0.28 -1.43 -20.87
N LEU A 221 -0.75 -0.56 -19.99
CA LEU A 221 -0.63 -0.73 -18.55
C LEU A 221 -1.85 -0.15 -17.83
N THR A 222 -2.37 -0.88 -16.84
CA THR A 222 -3.31 -0.36 -15.85
C THR A 222 -2.65 -0.37 -14.48
N ILE A 223 -2.60 0.79 -13.82
CA ILE A 223 -2.07 0.93 -12.46
C ILE A 223 -3.24 0.94 -11.47
N ILE A 224 -3.23 0.03 -10.51
CA ILE A 224 -4.30 -0.13 -9.53
C ILE A 224 -3.69 0.02 -8.13
N GLY A 225 -4.27 0.90 -7.31
CA GLY A 225 -3.99 1.02 -5.89
C GLY A 225 -5.05 0.30 -5.07
N GLY A 226 -4.63 -0.55 -4.14
CA GLY A 226 -5.53 -1.26 -3.24
C GLY A 226 -5.01 -1.39 -1.82
N ILE A 227 -5.92 -1.74 -0.91
CA ILE A 227 -5.66 -1.97 0.50
C ILE A 227 -6.19 -3.35 0.89
N TYR A 228 -5.33 -4.17 1.48
CA TYR A 228 -5.76 -5.38 2.18
C TYR A 228 -6.21 -5.01 3.61
N ASP A 229 -7.51 -5.16 3.86
CA ASP A 229 -8.18 -4.73 5.08
C ASP A 229 -8.18 -5.83 6.15
N PHE A 230 -7.12 -5.85 6.97
CA PHE A 230 -7.03 -6.75 8.11
C PHE A 230 -7.98 -6.39 9.24
N VAL A 231 -8.40 -5.14 9.37
CA VAL A 231 -9.10 -4.65 10.58
C VAL A 231 -10.60 -4.41 10.37
N GLY A 232 -11.06 -4.49 9.12
CA GLY A 232 -12.43 -4.18 8.72
C GLY A 232 -12.70 -2.67 8.69
N ALA A 233 -11.69 -1.84 8.42
CA ALA A 233 -11.83 -0.39 8.41
C ALA A 233 -12.77 0.13 7.30
N TYR A 234 -12.89 -0.59 6.18
CA TYR A 234 -13.67 -0.15 5.02
C TYR A 234 -15.10 -0.70 5.03
N SER A 235 -15.27 -1.97 5.39
CA SER A 235 -16.56 -2.67 5.25
C SER A 235 -16.94 -3.53 6.46
N ASN A 236 -16.30 -3.33 7.63
CA ASN A 236 -16.43 -4.16 8.84
C ASN A 236 -16.12 -5.66 8.65
N THR A 237 -15.66 -6.05 7.46
CA THR A 237 -15.30 -7.43 7.12
C THR A 237 -13.80 -7.50 6.91
N ARG A 238 -13.12 -8.32 7.71
CA ARG A 238 -11.67 -8.51 7.64
C ARG A 238 -11.30 -9.38 6.43
N GLY A 239 -10.08 -9.22 5.92
CA GLY A 239 -9.54 -10.02 4.83
C GLY A 239 -10.06 -9.60 3.44
N ARG A 240 -10.72 -8.45 3.32
CA ARG A 240 -11.11 -7.93 2.00
C ARG A 240 -9.97 -7.12 1.39
N VAL A 241 -9.77 -7.27 0.08
CA VAL A 241 -9.04 -6.30 -0.73
C VAL A 241 -10.02 -5.23 -1.19
N VAL A 242 -9.67 -3.96 -0.97
CA VAL A 242 -10.42 -2.79 -1.40
C VAL A 242 -9.59 -2.02 -2.41
N VAL A 243 -10.15 -1.71 -3.57
CA VAL A 243 -9.52 -0.86 -4.59
C VAL A 243 -9.83 0.59 -4.25
N THR A 244 -8.77 1.39 -4.10
CA THR A 244 -8.87 2.79 -3.69
C THR A 244 -8.48 3.74 -4.81
N ASN A 245 -7.80 3.27 -5.85
CA ASN A 245 -7.28 4.11 -6.93
C ASN A 245 -7.11 3.29 -8.22
N ILE A 246 -7.47 3.85 -9.38
CA ILE A 246 -7.16 3.25 -10.68
C ILE A 246 -6.65 4.36 -11.61
N ASN A 247 -5.41 4.26 -12.07
CA ASN A 247 -4.75 5.24 -12.95
C ASN A 247 -4.81 6.69 -12.42
N GLY A 248 -4.80 6.87 -11.10
CA GLY A 248 -4.89 8.19 -10.45
C GLY A 248 -6.33 8.67 -10.22
N ILE A 249 -7.35 7.95 -10.72
CA ILE A 249 -8.74 8.23 -10.41
C ILE A 249 -9.04 7.67 -9.03
N ASP A 250 -9.44 8.54 -8.11
CA ASP A 250 -9.70 8.17 -6.72
C ASP A 250 -10.99 8.79 -6.15
N GLU A 251 -11.68 9.64 -6.90
CA GLU A 251 -13.01 10.12 -6.52
C GLU A 251 -14.01 8.97 -6.61
N LYS A 252 -14.70 8.67 -5.50
CA LYS A 252 -15.43 7.41 -5.30
C LYS A 252 -16.35 7.04 -6.47
N LYS A 253 -17.18 7.96 -6.96
CA LYS A 253 -18.15 7.64 -8.02
C LYS A 253 -17.44 7.33 -9.34
N LYS A 254 -16.48 8.18 -9.73
CA LYS A 254 -15.65 7.97 -10.93
C LYS A 254 -14.81 6.70 -10.84
N LEU A 255 -14.28 6.38 -9.67
CA LEU A 255 -13.50 5.17 -9.44
C LEU A 255 -14.35 3.91 -9.63
N GLN A 256 -15.55 3.89 -9.04
CA GLN A 256 -16.50 2.78 -9.21
C GLN A 256 -16.97 2.64 -10.66
N GLU A 257 -17.27 3.75 -11.33
CA GLU A 257 -17.61 3.78 -12.75
C GLU A 257 -16.46 3.24 -13.62
N ASN A 258 -15.22 3.67 -13.34
CA ASN A 258 -14.03 3.18 -14.04
C ASN A 258 -13.86 1.67 -13.87
N ALA A 259 -14.02 1.14 -12.66
CA ALA A 259 -13.98 -0.30 -12.40
C ALA A 259 -15.06 -1.07 -13.20
N ARG A 260 -16.30 -0.54 -13.24
CA ARG A 260 -17.37 -1.12 -14.06
C ARG A 260 -17.03 -1.12 -15.54
N ASN A 261 -16.43 -0.05 -16.05
CA ASN A 261 -16.04 0.04 -17.44
C ASN A 261 -14.99 -1.02 -17.82
N PHE A 262 -14.02 -1.30 -16.94
CA PHE A 262 -13.10 -2.42 -17.15
C PHE A 262 -13.83 -3.78 -17.22
N CYS A 263 -14.74 -4.06 -16.28
CA CYS A 263 -15.55 -5.29 -16.31
C CYS A 263 -16.49 -5.37 -17.53
N ALA A 264 -17.00 -4.25 -18.03
CA ALA A 264 -17.87 -4.21 -19.21
C ALA A 264 -17.10 -4.45 -20.51
N ALA A 265 -15.86 -3.95 -20.58
CA ALA A 265 -14.99 -4.03 -21.75
C ALA A 265 -14.38 -5.42 -21.96
N ASP A 266 -14.27 -6.24 -20.91
CA ASP A 266 -13.76 -7.60 -21.01
C ASP A 266 -14.80 -8.54 -21.65
N ALA A 267 -14.54 -8.93 -22.90
CA ALA A 267 -15.41 -9.82 -23.67
C ALA A 267 -15.35 -11.29 -23.20
N THR A 268 -14.37 -11.65 -22.37
CA THR A 268 -14.20 -13.01 -21.85
C THR A 268 -15.11 -13.31 -20.65
N LEU A 269 -15.68 -12.28 -20.02
CA LEU A 269 -16.59 -12.43 -18.90
C LEU A 269 -18.01 -12.76 -19.37
N ASP A 270 -18.60 -13.83 -18.80
CA ASP A 270 -20.02 -14.13 -19.01
C ASP A 270 -20.89 -13.12 -18.25
N LYS A 271 -21.41 -12.14 -18.99
CA LYS A 271 -22.26 -11.06 -18.49
C LYS A 271 -23.61 -11.52 -17.95
N SER A 272 -24.05 -12.73 -18.30
CA SER A 272 -25.30 -13.32 -17.81
C SER A 272 -25.13 -14.05 -16.47
N SER A 273 -23.89 -14.43 -16.12
CA SER A 273 -23.58 -15.20 -14.93
C SER A 273 -23.89 -14.47 -13.61
N GLU A 274 -24.25 -15.23 -12.58
CA GLU A 274 -24.41 -14.70 -11.22
C GLU A 274 -23.11 -14.11 -10.66
N THR A 275 -21.95 -14.66 -11.06
CA THR A 275 -20.64 -14.14 -10.65
C THR A 275 -20.39 -12.75 -11.22
N TYR A 276 -20.79 -12.48 -12.47
CA TYR A 276 -20.67 -11.15 -13.07
C TYR A 276 -21.59 -10.13 -12.38
N LYS A 277 -22.85 -10.50 -12.11
CA LYS A 277 -23.79 -9.66 -11.33
C LYS A 277 -23.26 -9.37 -9.93
N LEU A 278 -22.67 -10.39 -9.29
CA LEU A 278 -22.02 -10.24 -7.98
C LEU A 278 -20.83 -9.28 -8.05
N CYS A 279 -20.02 -9.32 -9.11
CA CYS A 279 -18.91 -8.39 -9.32
C CYS A 279 -19.39 -6.93 -9.28
N TYR A 280 -20.45 -6.61 -10.01
CA TYR A 280 -21.02 -5.25 -10.05
C TYR A 280 -21.53 -4.79 -8.68
N LYS A 281 -22.18 -5.68 -7.93
CA LYS A 281 -22.57 -5.40 -6.55
C LYS A 281 -21.35 -5.16 -5.66
N LEU A 282 -20.32 -6.00 -5.79
CA LEU A 282 -19.09 -5.87 -5.02
C LEU A 282 -18.28 -4.63 -5.37
N ILE A 283 -18.40 -4.04 -6.56
CA ILE A 283 -17.78 -2.75 -6.88
C ILE A 283 -18.30 -1.66 -5.92
N GLU A 284 -19.59 -1.66 -5.58
CA GLU A 284 -20.12 -0.69 -4.62
C GLU A 284 -19.49 -0.78 -3.23
N GLU A 285 -19.13 -1.99 -2.82
CA GLU A 285 -18.59 -2.28 -1.49
C GLU A 285 -17.05 -2.23 -1.42
N LYS A 286 -16.38 -2.72 -2.47
CA LYS A 286 -14.94 -2.99 -2.50
C LYS A 286 -14.14 -2.04 -3.40
N VAL A 287 -14.81 -1.15 -4.12
CA VAL A 287 -14.17 -0.03 -4.82
C VAL A 287 -14.60 1.23 -4.07
N SER A 288 -13.85 1.55 -3.01
CA SER A 288 -14.26 2.51 -1.99
C SER A 288 -13.03 3.06 -1.25
N ARG A 289 -13.25 4.09 -0.44
CA ARG A 289 -12.22 4.87 0.25
C ARG A 289 -12.73 5.37 1.60
N ILE A 290 -11.79 5.74 2.48
CA ILE A 290 -12.01 6.50 3.74
C ILE A 290 -11.90 8.00 3.47
#